data_AF-A0AAN8RTM3-F1
#
_entry.id   AF-A0AAN8RTM3-F1
#
_cell.length_a   1.000
_cell.length_b   1.000
_cell.length_c   1.000
_cell.angle_alpha   90.00
_cell.angle_beta   90.00
_cell.angle_gamma   90.00
#
_symmetry.space_group_name_H-M   'P 1'
#
loop_
_entity.id
_entity.type
_entity.pdbx_description
1 polymer ?
#
loop_
_entity_poly.entity_id
_entity_poly.type
_entity_poly.pdbx_seq_one_letter_code
_entity_poly.pdbx_strand_id
1 'polypeptide(L)'
;MASIILRRGAFAATPAATSVLWRAPASSSSSIFSFLVPTFAIGLRINVPPIISDLWESILKAVPKKKQSHSRKRMRQLAGKALQDIKALNECPGCGSLKRSHHLCPTCVNEIKQMWKDGMGAGGPSTPTLSEPSVGDTRE
;
A
#
# COMPACT_ATOMS: atom_id res chain seq x y z
N MET A 1 34.33 37.34 11.52
CA MET A 1 33.59 37.91 10.36
C MET A 1 33.76 36.97 9.16
N ALA A 2 33.06 35.84 9.15
CA ALA A 2 33.16 34.85 8.07
C ALA A 2 31.79 34.73 7.40
N SER A 3 31.71 35.22 6.16
CA SER A 3 30.48 35.24 5.36
C SER A 3 30.33 33.92 4.60
N ILE A 4 29.31 33.13 4.94
CA ILE A 4 28.93 31.92 4.20
C ILE A 4 27.93 32.31 3.13
N ILE A 5 28.35 32.20 1.86
CA ILE A 5 27.52 32.46 0.68
C ILE A 5 26.58 31.26 0.47
N LEU A 6 25.27 31.45 0.69
CA LEU A 6 24.24 30.48 0.30
C LEU A 6 23.99 30.57 -1.22
N ARG A 7 24.46 29.57 -1.97
CA ARG A 7 24.00 29.30 -3.34
C ARG A 7 22.56 28.76 -3.29
N ARG A 8 21.59 29.62 -3.60
CA ARG A 8 20.21 29.23 -3.93
C ARG A 8 20.21 28.55 -5.30
N GLY A 9 20.09 27.23 -5.32
CA GLY A 9 19.77 26.46 -6.53
C GLY A 9 18.29 26.62 -6.88
N ALA A 10 17.99 27.22 -8.03
CA ALA A 10 16.65 27.29 -8.59
C ALA A 10 16.33 25.96 -9.28
N PHE A 11 15.50 25.12 -8.65
CA PHE A 11 14.88 23.99 -9.32
C PHE A 11 13.67 24.49 -10.12
N ALA A 12 13.87 24.69 -11.43
CA ALA A 12 12.78 24.85 -12.38
C ALA A 12 12.17 23.46 -12.65
N ALA A 13 11.00 23.19 -12.08
CA ALA A 13 10.19 22.03 -12.42
C ALA A 13 9.18 22.44 -13.50
N THR A 14 9.36 21.94 -14.71
CA THR A 14 8.36 21.96 -15.78
C THR A 14 7.31 20.88 -15.51
N PRO A 15 6.02 21.20 -15.30
CA PRO A 15 5.00 20.16 -15.29
C PRO A 15 4.64 19.81 -16.74
N ALA A 16 4.95 18.58 -17.13
CA ALA A 16 4.38 17.95 -18.30
C ALA A 16 2.86 17.83 -18.11
N ALA A 17 2.11 18.60 -18.89
CA ALA A 17 0.66 18.53 -18.98
C ALA A 17 0.27 17.17 -19.58
N THR A 18 -0.15 16.24 -18.73
CA THR A 18 -0.84 15.02 -19.18
C THR A 18 -2.33 15.32 -19.23
N SER A 19 -2.83 15.53 -20.44
CA SER A 19 -4.25 15.69 -20.74
C SER A 19 -4.98 14.37 -20.48
N VAL A 20 -5.61 14.27 -19.31
CA VAL A 20 -6.59 13.21 -19.04
C VAL A 20 -7.86 13.54 -19.83
N LEU A 21 -7.95 13.02 -21.05
CA LEU A 21 -9.18 13.04 -21.84
C LEU A 21 -10.19 12.11 -21.16
N TRP A 22 -11.05 12.68 -20.33
CA TRP A 22 -12.22 11.99 -19.82
C TRP A 22 -13.17 11.68 -20.99
N ARG A 23 -13.22 10.41 -21.37
CA ARG A 23 -14.15 9.87 -22.35
C ARG A 23 -15.51 9.71 -21.66
N ALA A 24 -16.41 10.67 -21.84
CA ALA A 24 -17.79 10.55 -21.39
C ALA A 24 -18.52 9.53 -22.28
N PRO A 25 -19.20 8.51 -21.74
CA PRO A 25 -20.14 7.73 -22.53
C PRO A 25 -21.40 8.57 -22.73
N ALA A 26 -21.63 8.93 -24.00
CA ALA A 26 -22.96 9.28 -24.47
C ALA A 26 -23.87 8.07 -24.25
N SER A 27 -24.94 8.25 -23.49
CA SER A 27 -26.05 7.31 -23.42
C SER A 27 -27.33 8.10 -23.53
N SER A 28 -27.75 8.16 -24.79
CA SER A 28 -29.08 8.32 -25.34
C SER A 28 -30.24 8.29 -24.34
N SER A 29 -31.03 9.36 -24.41
CA SER A 29 -32.49 9.41 -24.44
C SER A 29 -33.25 8.19 -23.90
N SER A 30 -34.01 8.38 -22.82
CA SER A 30 -35.47 8.23 -22.87
C SER A 30 -36.11 8.75 -21.57
N SER A 31 -36.79 9.89 -21.69
CA SER A 31 -37.80 10.37 -20.76
C SER A 31 -38.94 9.36 -20.66
N ILE A 32 -39.06 8.60 -19.56
CA ILE A 32 -40.36 8.22 -18.99
C ILE A 32 -40.16 7.83 -17.52
N PHE A 33 -40.20 8.80 -16.61
CA PHE A 33 -40.54 8.51 -15.23
C PHE A 33 -41.50 9.58 -14.73
N SER A 34 -42.73 9.47 -15.23
CA SER A 34 -43.90 10.02 -14.55
C SER A 34 -44.12 9.19 -13.29
N PHE A 35 -43.32 9.43 -12.25
CA PHE A 35 -43.65 8.96 -10.92
C PHE A 35 -44.75 9.85 -10.38
N LEU A 36 -45.97 9.34 -10.49
CA LEU A 36 -47.13 9.70 -9.68
C LEU A 36 -46.65 10.06 -8.27
N VAL A 37 -46.63 11.36 -7.95
CA VAL A 37 -46.36 11.84 -6.60
C VAL A 37 -47.40 11.19 -5.70
N PRO A 38 -47.05 10.22 -4.84
CA PRO A 38 -47.94 9.90 -3.75
C PRO A 38 -47.88 11.15 -2.88
N THR A 39 -49.00 11.82 -2.72
CA THR A 39 -49.20 12.83 -1.68
C THR A 39 -48.90 12.19 -0.34
N PHE A 40 -47.62 12.18 0.03
CA PHE A 40 -47.12 11.75 1.33
C PHE A 40 -47.34 12.90 2.32
N ALA A 41 -48.58 13.35 2.41
CA ALA A 41 -49.05 14.13 3.54
C ALA A 41 -49.46 13.16 4.66
N ILE A 42 -48.56 12.24 5.00
CA ILE A 42 -48.61 11.55 6.29
C ILE A 42 -47.78 12.42 7.20
N GLY A 43 -48.46 13.16 8.08
CA GLY A 43 -47.83 13.80 9.22
C GLY A 43 -47.25 12.75 10.16
N LEU A 44 -46.13 12.15 9.77
CA LEU A 44 -45.26 11.42 10.67
C LEU A 44 -44.66 12.47 11.60
N ARG A 45 -45.29 12.66 12.77
CA ARG A 45 -44.56 13.09 13.96
C ARG A 45 -43.58 11.97 14.24
N ILE A 46 -42.42 12.03 13.59
CA ILE A 46 -41.26 11.22 13.96
C ILE A 46 -40.95 11.69 15.38
N ASN A 47 -41.41 10.93 16.38
CA ASN A 47 -40.84 10.98 17.71
C ASN A 47 -39.42 10.45 17.50
N VAL A 48 -38.50 11.33 17.12
CA VAL A 48 -37.10 11.00 16.89
C VAL A 48 -36.58 10.57 18.25
N PRO A 49 -36.31 9.26 18.47
CA PRO A 49 -35.70 8.86 19.72
C PRO A 49 -34.36 9.61 19.84
N PRO A 50 -34.00 10.12 21.03
CA PRO A 50 -32.80 10.94 21.25
C PRO A 50 -31.48 10.28 20.79
N ILE A 51 -31.52 8.96 20.58
CA ILE A 51 -30.45 8.14 20.03
C ILE A 51 -30.05 8.59 18.61
N ILE A 52 -30.99 9.09 17.80
CA ILE A 52 -30.71 9.50 16.41
C ILE A 52 -30.09 10.90 16.39
N SER A 53 -30.50 11.82 17.28
CA SER A 53 -29.86 13.14 17.39
C SER A 53 -28.39 13.03 17.82
N ASP A 54 -28.07 12.13 18.76
CA ASP A 54 -26.69 11.90 19.22
C ASP A 54 -25.80 11.31 18.12
N LEU A 55 -26.38 10.49 17.24
CA LEU A 55 -25.70 9.91 16.09
C LEU A 55 -25.28 10.99 15.06
N TRP A 56 -26.15 11.98 14.82
CA TRP A 56 -25.85 13.08 13.89
C TRP A 56 -24.75 14.01 14.42
N GLU A 57 -24.73 14.30 15.72
CA GLU A 57 -23.65 15.10 16.31
C GLU A 57 -22.30 14.38 16.27
N SER A 58 -22.28 13.07 16.54
CA SER A 58 -21.07 12.25 16.46
C SER A 58 -20.48 12.24 15.04
N ILE A 59 -21.33 11.98 14.04
CA ILE A 59 -20.90 11.91 12.62
C ILE A 59 -20.41 13.27 12.12
N LEU A 60 -21.12 14.36 12.41
CA LEU A 60 -20.72 15.70 11.98
C LEU A 60 -19.46 16.19 12.71
N LYS A 61 -19.22 15.77 13.96
CA LYS A 61 -18.05 16.17 14.75
C LYS A 61 -16.81 15.29 14.52
N ALA A 62 -16.96 14.08 14.00
CA ALA A 62 -15.86 13.14 13.71
C ALA A 62 -15.02 13.53 12.48
N VAL A 63 -15.45 14.50 11.67
CA VAL A 63 -14.70 14.93 10.48
C VAL A 63 -13.48 15.77 10.89
N PRO A 64 -12.27 15.44 10.41
CA PRO A 64 -11.08 16.23 10.71
C PRO A 64 -11.27 17.68 10.22
N LYS A 65 -11.24 18.63 11.17
CA LYS A 65 -11.50 20.05 10.88
C LYS A 65 -10.50 20.66 9.90
N LYS A 66 -9.26 20.17 9.90
CA LYS A 66 -8.14 20.70 9.10
C LYS A 66 -7.21 19.57 8.63
N LYS A 67 -6.59 19.78 7.46
CA LYS A 67 -5.53 18.91 6.94
C LYS A 67 -4.32 18.96 7.87
N GLN A 68 -3.74 17.80 8.18
CA GLN A 68 -2.52 17.71 8.97
C GLN A 68 -1.31 18.30 8.22
N SER A 69 -0.36 18.90 8.94
CA SER A 69 0.88 19.40 8.35
C SER A 69 1.79 18.27 7.90
N HIS A 70 2.68 18.55 6.94
CA HIS A 70 3.62 17.55 6.42
C HIS A 70 4.51 16.96 7.53
N SER A 71 4.98 17.80 8.46
CA SER A 71 5.79 17.37 9.61
C SER A 71 5.03 16.41 10.54
N ARG A 72 3.79 16.75 10.93
CA ARG A 72 2.95 15.89 11.79
C ARG A 72 2.63 14.55 11.13
N LYS A 73 2.39 14.55 9.82
CA LYS A 73 2.21 13.32 9.04
C LYS A 73 3.49 12.48 9.05
N ARG A 74 4.65 13.07 8.76
CA ARG A 74 5.94 12.38 8.73
C ARG A 74 6.30 11.77 10.09
N MET A 75 6.13 12.51 11.19
CA MET A 75 6.37 11.99 12.54
C MET A 75 5.48 10.78 12.85
N ARG A 76 4.19 10.84 12.51
CA ARG A 76 3.28 9.69 12.67
C ARG A 76 3.62 8.49 11.79
N GLN A 77 4.25 8.71 10.64
CA GLN A 77 4.62 7.66 9.69
C GLN A 77 5.96 7.01 9.99
N LEU A 78 6.94 7.76 10.53
CA LEU A 78 8.30 7.27 10.77
C LEU A 78 8.59 6.92 12.24
N ALA A 79 7.87 7.51 13.19
CA ALA A 79 8.11 7.21 14.61
C ALA A 79 7.79 5.75 14.92
N GLY A 80 8.82 4.96 15.25
CA GLY A 80 8.71 3.57 15.68
C GLY A 80 8.23 2.59 14.60
N LYS A 81 8.15 3.02 13.34
CA LYS A 81 7.68 2.21 12.20
C LYS A 81 8.80 1.85 11.22
N ALA A 82 10.05 1.98 11.66
CA ALA A 82 11.19 1.53 10.86
C ALA A 82 11.14 0.00 10.70
N LEU A 83 11.49 -0.47 9.51
CA LEU A 83 11.68 -1.89 9.26
C LEU A 83 12.82 -2.38 10.16
N GLN A 84 12.56 -3.42 10.93
CA GLN A 84 13.55 -3.99 11.83
C GLN A 84 14.45 -4.94 11.06
N ASP A 85 15.76 -4.80 11.24
CA ASP A 85 16.74 -5.69 10.63
C ASP A 85 16.61 -7.10 11.20
N ILE A 86 16.55 -8.08 10.30
CA ILE A 86 16.49 -9.48 10.68
C ILE A 86 17.93 -9.93 10.97
N LYS A 87 18.31 -10.00 12.26
CA LYS A 87 19.66 -10.44 12.69
C LYS A 87 19.82 -11.97 12.76
N ALA A 88 18.72 -12.70 12.64
CA ALA A 88 18.67 -14.14 12.87
C ALA A 88 18.86 -14.94 11.57
N LEU A 89 19.96 -14.69 10.86
CA LEU A 89 20.35 -15.39 9.63
C LEU A 89 21.60 -16.24 9.91
N ASN A 90 21.55 -17.52 9.54
CA ASN A 90 22.65 -18.47 9.63
C ASN A 90 22.86 -19.12 8.26
N GLU A 91 24.06 -19.64 8.01
CA GLU A 91 24.34 -20.41 6.78
C GLU A 91 23.69 -21.80 6.83
N CYS A 92 23.29 -22.31 5.66
CA CYS A 92 22.74 -23.65 5.53
C CYS A 92 23.87 -24.70 5.46
N PRO A 93 23.81 -25.78 6.27
CA PRO A 93 24.85 -26.83 6.25
C PRO A 93 24.83 -27.70 4.97
N GLY A 94 23.76 -27.64 4.16
CA GLY A 94 23.65 -28.42 2.92
C GLY A 94 24.15 -27.66 1.69
N CYS A 95 23.57 -26.48 1.42
CA CYS A 95 23.85 -25.69 0.21
C CYS A 95 24.66 -24.40 0.45
N GLY A 96 25.01 -24.07 1.69
CA GLY A 96 25.76 -22.85 2.03
C GLY A 96 24.96 -21.53 1.92
N SER A 97 23.72 -21.53 1.42
CA SER A 97 22.90 -20.31 1.33
C SER A 97 22.47 -19.77 2.70
N LEU A 98 22.27 -18.46 2.80
CA LEU A 98 21.75 -17.82 4.01
C LEU A 98 20.29 -18.24 4.24
N LYS A 99 20.01 -18.71 5.46
CA LYS A 99 18.67 -19.10 5.91
C LYS A 99 18.33 -18.44 7.24
N ARG A 100 17.04 -18.43 7.59
CA ARG A 100 16.58 -17.96 8.90
C ARG A 100 16.89 -19.00 9.99
N SER A 101 17.30 -18.55 11.18
CA SER A 101 17.51 -19.41 12.35
C SER A 101 16.25 -20.23 12.66
N HIS A 102 16.40 -21.52 13.00
CA HIS A 102 15.30 -22.46 13.29
C HIS A 102 14.34 -22.77 12.13
N HIS A 103 14.63 -22.32 10.91
CA HIS A 103 13.91 -22.73 9.71
C HIS A 103 14.76 -23.66 8.83
N LEU A 104 14.06 -24.51 8.07
CA LEU A 104 14.67 -25.28 6.99
C LEU A 104 15.06 -24.33 5.85
N CYS A 105 16.11 -24.67 5.10
CA CYS A 105 16.55 -23.87 3.97
C CYS A 105 15.50 -23.95 2.84
N PRO A 106 15.05 -22.81 2.29
CA PRO A 106 14.07 -22.81 1.20
C PRO A 106 14.62 -23.53 -0.05
N THR A 107 15.90 -23.34 -0.37
CA THR A 107 16.55 -23.94 -1.55
C THR A 107 16.59 -25.47 -1.46
N CYS A 108 17.18 -26.02 -0.39
CA CYS A 108 17.26 -27.48 -0.21
C CYS A 108 15.87 -28.13 -0.13
N VAL A 109 14.91 -27.48 0.54
CA VAL A 109 13.54 -28.02 0.63
C VAL A 109 12.87 -28.04 -0.75
N ASN A 110 13.10 -27.02 -1.57
CA ASN A 110 12.54 -26.97 -2.93
C ASN A 110 13.15 -28.04 -3.84
N GLU A 111 14.47 -28.23 -3.77
CA GLU A 111 15.18 -29.29 -4.52
C GLU A 111 14.65 -30.68 -4.14
N ILE A 112 14.57 -31.01 -2.85
CA ILE A 112 14.07 -32.30 -2.37
C ILE A 112 12.60 -32.51 -2.80
N LYS A 113 11.78 -31.46 -2.72
CA LYS A 113 10.38 -31.51 -3.18
C LYS A 113 10.28 -31.77 -4.68
N GLN A 114 11.13 -31.15 -5.49
CA GLN A 114 11.19 -31.39 -6.93
C GLN A 114 11.63 -32.82 -7.21
N MET A 115 12.68 -33.32 -6.55
CA MET A 115 13.12 -34.71 -6.69
C MET A 115 12.01 -35.72 -6.39
N TRP A 116 11.24 -35.52 -5.31
CA TRP A 116 10.10 -36.38 -4.99
C TRP A 116 8.96 -36.26 -6.01
N LYS A 117 8.73 -35.06 -6.54
CA LYS A 117 7.71 -34.82 -7.57
C LYS A 117 8.10 -35.48 -8.90
N ASP A 118 9.35 -35.38 -9.31
CA ASP A 118 9.87 -35.99 -10.53
C ASP A 118 9.79 -37.52 -10.46
N GLY A 119 10.01 -38.11 -9.28
CA GLY A 119 9.77 -39.52 -9.00
C GLY A 119 8.30 -39.95 -9.05
N MET A 120 7.34 -39.01 -8.95
CA MET A 120 5.90 -39.27 -9.05
C MET A 120 5.30 -38.89 -10.42
N GLY A 121 6.11 -38.33 -11.33
CA GLY A 121 5.71 -38.05 -12.71
C GLY A 121 5.91 -36.59 -13.12
N ALA A 122 6.70 -36.40 -14.19
CA ALA A 122 7.02 -35.17 -14.92
C ALA A 122 8.23 -34.38 -14.38
N GLY A 123 9.42 -34.82 -14.77
CA GLY A 123 10.67 -34.10 -14.58
C GLY A 123 10.90 -32.96 -15.57
N GLY A 124 11.63 -31.95 -15.10
CA GLY A 124 12.28 -30.93 -15.91
C GLY A 124 13.35 -30.23 -15.07
N PRO A 125 14.64 -30.23 -15.48
CA PRO A 125 15.72 -29.67 -14.68
C PRO A 125 15.66 -28.14 -14.69
N SER A 126 15.38 -27.52 -13.56
CA SER A 126 15.69 -26.11 -13.36
C SER A 126 17.16 -25.99 -12.97
N THR A 127 17.99 -25.66 -13.95
CA THR A 127 19.38 -25.22 -13.75
C THR A 127 19.40 -24.17 -12.62
N PRO A 128 20.09 -24.40 -11.50
CA PRO A 128 20.28 -23.36 -10.51
C PRO A 128 21.11 -22.26 -11.17
N THR A 129 20.44 -21.16 -11.50
CA THR A 129 21.08 -19.92 -11.87
C THR A 129 21.99 -19.55 -10.70
N LEU A 130 23.30 -19.64 -10.93
CA LEU A 130 24.31 -18.91 -10.17
C LEU A 130 23.93 -17.43 -10.27
N SER A 131 23.02 -17.00 -9.40
CA SER A 131 22.93 -15.61 -9.02
C SER A 131 24.06 -15.43 -8.02
N GLU A 132 25.19 -14.92 -8.52
CA GLU A 132 26.14 -14.21 -7.68
C GLU A 132 25.31 -13.27 -6.79
N PRO A 133 25.37 -13.40 -5.45
CA PRO A 133 24.95 -12.30 -4.63
C PRO A 133 25.98 -11.20 -4.89
N SER A 134 25.61 -10.24 -5.75
CA SER A 134 26.31 -8.98 -5.87
C SER A 134 26.41 -8.40 -4.47
N VAL A 135 27.62 -8.47 -3.91
CA VAL A 135 28.01 -7.73 -2.71
C VAL A 135 27.92 -6.26 -3.11
N GLY A 136 26.73 -5.69 -2.92
CA GLY A 136 26.49 -4.27 -3.05
C GLY A 136 27.15 -3.57 -1.89
N ASP A 137 28.24 -2.87 -2.19
CA ASP A 137 28.81 -1.78 -1.42
C ASP A 137 27.73 -0.93 -0.73
N THR A 138 27.92 -0.65 0.56
CA THR A 138 27.71 0.68 1.14
C THR A 138 28.41 0.72 2.51
N ARG A 139 29.70 1.09 2.49
CA ARG A 139 30.25 1.96 3.53
C ARG A 139 29.74 3.38 3.24
N GLU A 140 29.44 4.09 4.33
CA GLU A 140 28.90 5.47 4.44
C GLU A 140 27.37 5.60 4.50
#